data_AF-A0A095Y367-F1
#
_entry.id   AF-A0A095Y367-F1
#
_cell.length_a   1.000
_cell.length_b   1.000
_cell.length_c   1.000
_cell.angle_alpha   90.00
_cell.angle_beta   90.00
_cell.angle_gamma   90.00
#
_symmetry.space_group_name_H-M   'P 1'
#
loop_
_entity.id
_entity.type
_entity.pdbx_description
1 polymer ?
#
loop_
_entity_poly.entity_id
_entity_poly.type
_entity_poly.pdbx_seq_one_letter_code
_entity_poly.pdbx_strand_id
1 'polypeptide(L)'
;MNKILYAVISILTFTSCADTFNIAGSSNVSTLDGQKLYLKVYKGSTLKKIDSCDVVHGQFQFQGAIDSVRIANIFLDENVGLPVVLEGGDIVVMIDNTQESVTGTPLNDKLSDFRQKFTQLMNQSNDLVHKHDQAIMNGSDMSAVNAKLAAEDEVINQRTDKLVTNFVVDNFDNVLGPYVFINTCMSRYDVPMLDAWIEDIMSKATEKFKNNPQVKAYYEAAQQNQNIMNGMQDAPRHEPSAVVAPPADGPTPNQLASPK
;
A
#
# COMPACT_ATOMS: atom_id res chain seq x y z
N MET A 1 -32.94 -47.34 45.26
CA MET A 1 -33.56 -46.89 44.00
C MET A 1 -33.86 -45.41 44.12
N ASN A 2 -33.23 -44.60 43.23
CA ASN A 2 -33.69 -43.31 42.70
C ASN A 2 -33.80 -42.13 43.72
N LYS A 3 -33.15 -40.98 43.60
CA LYS A 3 -32.67 -40.23 42.42
C LYS A 3 -31.53 -39.28 42.84
N ILE A 4 -30.29 -39.65 42.55
CA ILE A 4 -29.16 -38.72 42.41
C ILE A 4 -29.14 -38.37 40.93
N LEU A 5 -29.44 -37.13 40.53
CA LEU A 5 -29.06 -36.53 39.24
C LEU A 5 -29.84 -35.23 39.02
N TYR A 6 -29.32 -34.07 39.46
CA TYR A 6 -29.63 -32.75 38.86
C TYR A 6 -28.58 -31.70 39.28
N ALA A 7 -27.33 -31.90 38.88
CA ALA A 7 -26.31 -30.85 38.99
C ALA A 7 -25.27 -30.98 37.87
N VAL A 8 -25.72 -30.93 36.62
CA VAL A 8 -24.85 -30.67 35.45
C VAL A 8 -25.57 -29.67 34.55
N ILE A 9 -25.66 -28.42 35.00
CA ILE A 9 -26.01 -27.28 34.15
C ILE A 9 -25.07 -26.16 34.57
N SER A 10 -23.97 -26.00 33.84
CA SER A 10 -23.23 -24.74 33.64
C SER A 10 -21.97 -25.03 32.81
N ILE A 11 -22.14 -25.54 31.59
CA ILE A 11 -21.12 -25.30 30.56
C ILE A 11 -21.50 -23.95 29.94
N LEU A 12 -20.93 -22.89 30.52
CA LEU A 12 -20.84 -21.59 29.85
C LEU A 12 -19.95 -21.78 28.63
N THR A 13 -20.55 -22.06 27.47
CA THR A 13 -19.87 -21.88 26.20
C THR A 13 -19.66 -20.39 26.01
N PHE A 14 -18.49 -19.89 26.40
CA PHE A 14 -17.94 -18.66 25.83
C PHE A 14 -17.66 -18.91 24.35
N THR A 15 -18.69 -18.93 23.51
CA THR A 15 -18.50 -18.69 22.08
C THR A 15 -18.12 -17.22 21.97
N SER A 16 -16.84 -16.93 22.16
CA SER A 16 -16.26 -15.71 21.62
C SER A 16 -16.62 -15.74 20.13
N CYS A 17 -17.56 -14.89 19.71
CA CYS A 17 -17.67 -14.50 18.31
C CYS A 17 -16.36 -13.77 17.99
N ALA A 18 -15.29 -14.54 17.75
CA ALA A 18 -14.16 -14.03 17.06
C ALA A 18 -14.67 -13.77 15.64
N ASP A 19 -14.67 -12.51 15.24
CA ASP A 19 -14.92 -12.16 13.86
C ASP A 19 -13.91 -12.94 13.00
N THR A 20 -14.37 -13.48 11.88
CA THR A 20 -13.53 -14.21 10.94
C THR A 20 -13.62 -13.53 9.59
N PHE A 21 -12.50 -13.51 8.88
CA PHE A 21 -12.47 -13.13 7.48
C PHE A 21 -12.32 -14.37 6.60
N ASN A 22 -12.89 -14.31 5.41
CA ASN A 22 -12.73 -15.31 4.37
C ASN A 22 -12.47 -14.60 3.04
N ILE A 23 -11.25 -14.71 2.51
CA ILE A 23 -10.87 -14.18 1.21
C ILE A 23 -11.01 -15.30 0.19
N ALA A 24 -11.96 -15.18 -0.73
CA ALA A 24 -12.09 -16.04 -1.90
C ALA A 24 -11.56 -15.29 -3.13
N GLY A 25 -10.49 -15.80 -3.72
CA GLY A 25 -9.79 -15.17 -4.84
C GLY A 25 -9.91 -15.97 -6.13
N SER A 26 -10.06 -15.25 -7.24
CA SER A 26 -10.04 -15.82 -8.58
C SER A 26 -9.12 -15.01 -9.51
N SER A 27 -8.47 -15.70 -10.44
CA SER A 27 -7.55 -15.12 -11.41
C SER A 27 -7.68 -15.79 -12.77
N ASN A 28 -7.67 -14.98 -13.84
CA ASN A 28 -7.56 -15.46 -15.23
C ASN A 28 -6.14 -15.33 -15.80
N VAL A 29 -5.18 -14.87 -14.98
CA VAL A 29 -3.79 -14.71 -15.37
C VAL A 29 -3.12 -16.08 -15.31
N SER A 30 -2.80 -16.66 -16.46
CA SER A 30 -2.28 -18.04 -16.54
C SER A 30 -0.96 -18.24 -15.79
N THR A 31 -0.16 -17.18 -15.63
CA THR A 31 1.11 -17.24 -14.89
C THR A 31 0.94 -17.32 -13.38
N LEU A 32 -0.27 -17.05 -12.86
CA LEU A 32 -0.58 -17.17 -11.43
C LEU A 32 -0.91 -18.61 -11.03
N ASP A 33 -1.32 -19.48 -11.95
CA ASP A 33 -1.72 -20.84 -11.60
C ASP A 33 -0.52 -21.68 -11.13
N GLY A 34 -0.68 -22.39 -10.02
CA GLY A 34 0.40 -23.13 -9.36
C GLY A 34 1.39 -22.28 -8.57
N GLN A 35 1.21 -20.95 -8.51
CA GLN A 35 2.05 -20.07 -7.71
C GLN A 35 1.58 -20.01 -6.25
N LYS A 36 2.50 -19.64 -5.36
CA LYS A 36 2.20 -19.40 -3.94
C LYS A 36 1.95 -17.92 -3.69
N LEU A 37 0.78 -17.60 -3.15
CA LEU A 37 0.44 -16.26 -2.67
C LEU A 37 0.73 -16.14 -1.19
N TYR A 38 1.11 -14.93 -0.78
CA TYR A 38 1.42 -14.60 0.61
C TYR A 38 0.55 -13.46 1.09
N LEU A 39 -0.15 -13.66 2.19
CA LEU A 39 -0.85 -12.59 2.88
C LEU A 39 0.11 -11.95 3.88
N LYS A 40 0.43 -10.67 3.69
CA LYS A 40 1.37 -9.93 4.53
C LYS A 40 0.72 -8.70 5.16
N VAL A 41 1.06 -8.38 6.40
CA VAL A 41 0.60 -7.18 7.13
C VAL A 41 1.80 -6.37 7.61
N TYR A 42 1.66 -5.04 7.70
CA TYR A 42 2.68 -4.22 8.33
C TYR A 42 2.65 -4.39 9.85
N LYS A 43 3.83 -4.61 10.43
CA LYS A 43 4.08 -4.54 11.87
C LYS A 43 5.20 -3.52 12.09
N GLY A 44 4.82 -2.30 12.44
CA GLY A 44 5.72 -1.14 12.39
C GLY A 44 6.13 -0.86 10.93
N SER A 45 7.42 -0.73 10.68
CA SER A 45 7.98 -0.54 9.33
C SER A 45 8.24 -1.85 8.57
N THR A 46 8.05 -3.01 9.22
CA THR A 46 8.33 -4.31 8.59
C THR A 46 7.07 -5.03 8.14
N LEU A 47 7.10 -5.52 6.91
CA LEU A 47 6.06 -6.34 6.34
C LEU A 47 6.24 -7.80 6.81
N LYS A 48 5.23 -8.37 7.46
CA LYS A 48 5.25 -9.72 8.03
C LYS A 48 4.24 -10.61 7.35
N LYS A 49 4.68 -11.81 6.93
CA LYS A 49 3.80 -12.87 6.42
C LYS A 49 2.93 -13.40 7.56
N ILE A 50 1.62 -13.41 7.36
CA ILE A 50 0.66 -13.99 8.29
C ILE A 50 0.04 -15.29 7.77
N ASP A 51 -0.03 -15.47 6.45
CA ASP A 51 -0.54 -16.67 5.82
C ASP A 51 0.03 -16.87 4.41
N SER A 52 -0.19 -18.05 3.82
CA SER A 52 0.14 -18.37 2.43
C SER A 52 -0.78 -19.46 1.88
N CYS A 53 -1.16 -19.34 0.61
CA CYS A 53 -1.93 -20.36 -0.09
C CYS A 53 -1.38 -20.60 -1.50
N ASP A 54 -1.68 -21.75 -2.08
CA ASP A 54 -1.38 -22.04 -3.48
C ASP A 54 -2.56 -21.66 -4.37
N VAL A 55 -2.28 -21.17 -5.58
CA VAL A 55 -3.31 -20.93 -6.60
C VAL A 55 -3.55 -22.24 -7.36
N VAL A 56 -4.79 -22.70 -7.38
CA VAL A 56 -5.19 -23.95 -8.05
C VAL A 56 -6.35 -23.66 -8.99
N HIS A 57 -6.15 -23.89 -10.28
CA HIS A 57 -7.08 -23.55 -11.35
C HIS A 57 -7.51 -22.08 -11.32
N GLY A 58 -6.55 -21.19 -11.04
CA GLY A 58 -6.78 -19.75 -10.89
C GLY A 58 -7.57 -19.37 -9.64
N GLN A 59 -7.85 -20.28 -8.71
CA GLN A 59 -8.55 -20.00 -7.45
C GLN A 59 -7.59 -20.02 -6.27
N PHE A 60 -7.84 -19.18 -5.28
CA PHE A 60 -7.07 -19.16 -4.02
C PHE A 60 -7.94 -18.73 -2.85
N GLN A 61 -7.55 -19.09 -1.64
CA GLN A 61 -8.32 -18.77 -0.44
C GLN A 61 -7.42 -18.45 0.75
N PHE A 62 -7.77 -17.40 1.49
CA PHE A 62 -7.22 -17.13 2.82
C PHE A 62 -8.37 -17.07 3.81
N GLN A 63 -8.19 -17.62 5.00
CA GLN A 63 -9.20 -17.56 6.05
C GLN A 63 -8.54 -17.45 7.42
N GLY A 64 -9.19 -16.75 8.34
CA GLY A 64 -8.64 -16.60 9.68
C GLY A 64 -9.54 -15.84 10.62
N ALA A 65 -9.20 -15.90 11.90
CA ALA A 65 -9.77 -15.03 12.90
C ALA A 65 -9.17 -13.62 12.78
N ILE A 66 -9.99 -12.61 13.06
CA ILE A 66 -9.57 -11.22 13.13
C ILE A 66 -9.80 -10.68 14.55
N ASP A 67 -8.74 -10.11 15.12
CA ASP A 67 -8.73 -9.41 16.41
C ASP A 67 -9.01 -7.91 16.25
N SER A 68 -8.62 -7.34 15.11
CA SER A 68 -8.88 -5.95 14.74
C SER A 68 -8.81 -5.75 13.23
N VAL A 69 -9.67 -4.88 12.69
CA VAL A 69 -9.65 -4.47 11.29
C VAL A 69 -8.28 -3.87 10.93
N ARG A 70 -7.67 -4.34 9.85
CA ARG A 70 -6.33 -3.89 9.41
C ARG A 70 -6.14 -4.08 7.90
N ILE A 71 -5.22 -3.31 7.32
CA ILE A 71 -4.78 -3.53 5.94
C ILE A 71 -3.79 -4.70 5.90
N ALA A 72 -4.05 -5.66 5.02
CA ALA A 72 -3.10 -6.64 4.54
C ALA A 72 -2.84 -6.43 3.05
N ASN A 73 -1.85 -7.13 2.53
CA ASN A 73 -1.48 -7.09 1.13
C ASN A 73 -1.23 -8.53 0.66
N ILE A 74 -1.80 -8.89 -0.48
CA ILE A 74 -1.60 -10.19 -1.13
C ILE A 74 -0.43 -10.05 -2.08
N PHE A 75 0.62 -10.83 -1.85
CA PHE A 75 1.84 -10.83 -2.65
C PHE A 75 1.95 -12.08 -3.50
N LEU A 76 2.34 -11.87 -4.76
CA LEU A 76 2.99 -12.87 -5.59
C LEU A 76 4.51 -12.59 -5.55
N ASP A 77 5.28 -13.48 -4.93
CA ASP A 77 6.72 -13.32 -4.72
C ASP A 77 7.09 -11.96 -4.06
N GLU A 78 7.85 -11.13 -4.77
CA GLU A 78 8.34 -9.80 -4.37
C GLU A 78 7.67 -8.64 -5.15
N ASN A 79 6.59 -8.91 -5.89
CA ASN A 79 5.85 -7.87 -6.62
C ASN A 79 5.08 -6.93 -5.68
N VAL A 80 4.63 -5.78 -6.19
CA VAL A 80 3.76 -4.86 -5.44
C VAL A 80 2.48 -5.61 -5.05
N GLY A 81 2.19 -5.70 -3.74
CA GLY A 81 1.07 -6.47 -3.24
C GLY A 81 -0.29 -5.79 -3.44
N LEU A 82 -1.33 -6.58 -3.70
CA LEU A 82 -2.72 -6.13 -3.79
C LEU A 82 -3.28 -5.85 -2.39
N PRO A 83 -3.65 -4.59 -2.05
CA PRO A 83 -4.20 -4.29 -0.75
C PRO A 83 -5.58 -4.90 -0.53
N VAL A 84 -5.79 -5.45 0.67
CA VAL A 84 -7.06 -5.98 1.16
C VAL A 84 -7.27 -5.53 2.60
N VAL A 85 -8.47 -5.09 2.94
CA VAL A 85 -8.85 -4.85 4.32
C VAL A 85 -9.28 -6.18 4.92
N LEU A 86 -8.56 -6.65 5.94
CA LEU A 86 -9.05 -7.74 6.77
C LEU A 86 -10.15 -7.16 7.65
N GLU A 87 -11.39 -7.54 7.38
CA GLU A 87 -12.58 -7.23 8.17
C GLU A 87 -13.49 -8.47 8.20
N GLY A 88 -14.43 -8.51 9.15
CA GLY A 88 -15.34 -9.64 9.29
C GLY A 88 -16.24 -9.80 8.07
N GLY A 89 -16.29 -11.01 7.50
CA GLY A 89 -17.12 -11.35 6.35
C GLY A 89 -16.37 -12.02 5.20
N ASP A 90 -17.08 -12.16 4.09
CA ASP A 90 -16.58 -12.75 2.85
C ASP A 90 -16.03 -11.66 1.92
N ILE A 91 -14.74 -11.74 1.63
CA ILE A 91 -13.99 -10.84 0.76
C ILE A 91 -13.75 -11.56 -0.56
N VAL A 92 -14.13 -10.94 -1.66
CA VAL A 92 -13.94 -11.47 -3.01
C VAL A 92 -12.80 -10.72 -3.69
N VAL A 93 -11.78 -11.45 -4.12
CA VAL A 93 -10.64 -10.91 -4.87
C VAL A 93 -10.71 -11.38 -6.31
N MET A 94 -10.63 -10.45 -7.25
CA MET A 94 -10.52 -10.77 -8.68
C MET A 94 -9.26 -10.12 -9.23
N ILE A 95 -8.43 -10.94 -9.88
CA ILE A 95 -7.19 -10.51 -10.54
C ILE A 95 -7.30 -10.88 -12.02
N ASP A 96 -7.25 -9.88 -12.89
CA ASP A 96 -7.15 -10.09 -14.32
C ASP A 96 -5.91 -9.40 -14.92
N ASN A 97 -5.65 -9.62 -16.21
CA ASN A 97 -4.47 -9.05 -16.88
C ASN A 97 -4.43 -7.51 -16.92
N THR A 98 -5.54 -6.84 -16.59
CA THR A 98 -5.72 -5.39 -16.75
C THR A 98 -6.18 -4.69 -15.46
N GLN A 99 -6.83 -5.41 -14.55
CA GLN A 99 -7.52 -4.87 -13.39
C GLN A 99 -7.46 -5.85 -12.22
N GLU A 100 -7.49 -5.28 -11.02
CA GLU A 100 -7.57 -6.00 -9.76
C GLU A 100 -8.68 -5.37 -8.94
N SER A 101 -9.50 -6.19 -8.27
CA SER A 101 -10.56 -5.71 -7.39
C SER A 101 -10.68 -6.55 -6.13
N VAL A 102 -11.08 -5.88 -5.04
CA VAL A 102 -11.31 -6.50 -3.73
C VAL A 102 -12.63 -5.99 -3.18
N THR A 103 -13.62 -6.85 -3.06
CA THR A 103 -15.02 -6.47 -2.76
C THR A 103 -15.66 -7.41 -1.77
N GLY A 104 -16.93 -7.20 -1.43
CA GLY A 104 -17.76 -8.10 -0.60
C GLY A 104 -17.87 -7.68 0.86
N THR A 105 -17.10 -6.68 1.28
CA THR A 105 -17.14 -6.11 2.63
C THR A 105 -16.99 -4.58 2.57
N PRO A 106 -17.54 -3.83 3.56
CA PRO A 106 -17.75 -2.39 3.42
C PRO A 106 -16.49 -1.55 3.17
N LEU A 107 -15.37 -1.86 3.84
CA LEU A 107 -14.13 -1.11 3.67
C LEU A 107 -13.40 -1.52 2.40
N ASN A 108 -13.48 -2.80 2.01
CA ASN A 108 -12.96 -3.26 0.72
C ASN A 108 -13.70 -2.63 -0.46
N ASP A 109 -15.03 -2.60 -0.42
CA ASP A 109 -15.85 -1.94 -1.46
C ASP A 109 -15.51 -0.46 -1.58
N LYS A 110 -15.36 0.23 -0.43
CA LYS A 110 -14.98 1.65 -0.37
C LYS A 110 -13.58 1.89 -0.95
N LEU A 111 -12.60 1.03 -0.61
CA LEU A 111 -11.23 1.13 -1.13
C LEU A 111 -11.19 0.85 -2.64
N SER A 112 -11.93 -0.15 -3.11
CA SER A 112 -12.01 -0.50 -4.53
C SER A 112 -12.62 0.62 -5.37
N ASP A 113 -13.71 1.25 -4.92
CA ASP A 113 -14.31 2.40 -5.60
C ASP A 113 -13.32 3.59 -5.69
N PHE A 114 -12.60 3.87 -4.60
CA PHE A 114 -11.56 4.90 -4.61
C PHE A 114 -10.43 4.57 -5.59
N ARG A 115 -9.89 3.35 -5.55
CA ARG A 115 -8.81 2.92 -6.46
C ARG A 115 -9.27 2.99 -7.91
N GLN A 116 -10.49 2.59 -8.22
CA GLN A 116 -11.04 2.67 -9.58
C GLN A 116 -11.06 4.13 -10.07
N LYS A 117 -11.61 5.06 -9.28
CA LYS A 117 -11.66 6.48 -9.63
C LYS A 117 -10.26 7.09 -9.75
N PHE A 118 -9.35 6.72 -8.86
CA PHE A 118 -7.96 7.18 -8.90
C PHE A 118 -7.25 6.68 -10.17
N THR A 119 -7.36 5.40 -10.50
CA THR A 119 -6.80 4.82 -11.73
C THR A 119 -7.38 5.48 -12.98
N GLN A 120 -8.68 5.80 -13.00
CA GLN A 120 -9.29 6.53 -14.13
C GLN A 120 -8.64 7.91 -14.35
N LEU A 121 -8.38 8.65 -13.27
CA LEU A 121 -7.69 9.95 -13.35
C LEU A 121 -6.24 9.79 -13.81
N MET A 122 -5.53 8.78 -13.33
CA MET A 122 -4.16 8.48 -13.78
C MET A 122 -4.11 8.10 -15.27
N ASN A 123 -5.08 7.32 -15.74
CA ASN A 123 -5.21 7.00 -17.16
C ASN A 123 -5.49 8.24 -18.01
N GLN A 124 -6.29 9.19 -17.50
CA GLN A 124 -6.51 10.47 -18.18
C GLN A 124 -5.22 11.30 -18.26
N SER A 125 -4.41 11.31 -17.20
CA SER A 125 -3.10 12.00 -17.20
C SER A 125 -2.13 11.36 -18.21
N ASN A 126 -2.04 10.03 -18.26
CA ASN A 126 -1.23 9.32 -19.26
C ASN A 126 -1.71 9.57 -20.70
N ASP A 127 -3.02 9.69 -20.93
CA ASP A 127 -3.58 10.06 -22.24
C ASP A 127 -3.09 11.44 -22.72
N LEU A 128 -2.82 12.39 -21.80
CA LEU A 128 -2.25 13.70 -22.16
C LEU A 128 -0.85 13.55 -22.76
N VAL A 129 -0.04 12.64 -22.22
CA VAL A 129 1.31 12.34 -22.77
C VAL A 129 1.18 11.76 -24.18
N HIS A 130 0.25 10.83 -24.39
CA HIS A 130 0.01 10.28 -25.74
C HIS A 130 -0.48 11.34 -26.73
N LYS A 131 -1.36 12.25 -26.30
CA LYS A 131 -1.80 13.40 -27.13
C LYS A 131 -0.64 14.32 -27.48
N HIS A 132 0.25 14.59 -26.53
CA HIS A 132 1.45 15.39 -26.78
C HIS A 132 2.34 14.76 -27.86
N ASP A 133 2.62 13.46 -27.74
CA ASP A 133 3.46 12.74 -28.71
C ASP A 133 2.83 12.70 -30.12
N GLN A 134 1.52 12.49 -30.21
CA GLN A 134 0.79 12.54 -31.48
C GLN A 134 0.82 13.92 -32.12
N ALA A 135 0.73 14.99 -31.33
CA ALA A 135 0.77 16.36 -31.83
C ALA A 135 2.13 16.69 -32.48
N ILE A 136 3.23 16.19 -31.87
CA ILE A 136 4.58 16.28 -32.44
C ILE A 136 4.65 15.57 -33.79
N MET A 137 4.18 14.32 -33.85
CA MET A 137 4.21 13.53 -35.09
C MET A 137 3.40 14.17 -36.22
N ASN A 138 2.31 14.84 -35.88
CA ASN A 138 1.43 15.51 -36.85
C ASN A 138 1.93 16.91 -37.26
N GLY A 139 3.04 17.41 -36.72
CA GLY A 139 3.56 18.75 -37.02
C GLY A 139 2.63 19.88 -36.56
N SER A 140 1.91 19.65 -35.45
CA SER A 140 0.96 20.62 -34.90
C SER A 140 1.66 21.85 -34.32
N ASP A 141 0.93 22.97 -34.15
CA ASP A 141 1.41 24.10 -33.37
C ASP A 141 1.51 23.73 -31.88
N MET A 142 2.75 23.48 -31.44
CA MET A 142 3.02 23.02 -30.08
C MET A 142 2.74 24.09 -29.02
N SER A 143 2.70 25.38 -29.36
CA SER A 143 2.33 26.41 -28.39
C SER A 143 0.87 26.27 -27.97
N ALA A 144 -0.03 26.13 -28.95
CA ALA A 144 -1.46 25.92 -28.70
C ALA A 144 -1.74 24.57 -28.03
N VAL A 145 -1.03 23.51 -28.46
CA VAL A 145 -1.16 22.16 -27.86
C VAL A 145 -0.74 22.17 -26.40
N ASN A 146 0.43 22.72 -26.07
CA ASN A 146 0.92 22.73 -24.70
C ASN A 146 0.02 23.54 -23.77
N ALA A 147 -0.52 24.67 -24.23
CA ALA A 147 -1.48 25.46 -23.45
C ALA A 147 -2.76 24.66 -23.15
N LYS A 148 -3.27 23.91 -24.14
CA LYS A 148 -4.45 23.06 -23.96
C LYS A 148 -4.18 21.89 -23.02
N LEU A 149 -3.08 21.17 -23.22
CA LEU A 149 -2.73 20.02 -22.37
C LEU A 149 -2.45 20.44 -20.93
N ALA A 150 -1.81 21.59 -20.70
CA ALA A 150 -1.62 22.12 -19.35
C ALA A 150 -2.95 22.44 -18.64
N ALA A 151 -3.94 22.97 -19.38
CA ALA A 151 -5.27 23.20 -18.83
C ALA A 151 -6.02 21.90 -18.53
N GLU A 152 -5.88 20.87 -19.36
CA GLU A 152 -6.44 19.53 -19.09
C GLU A 152 -5.77 18.88 -17.87
N ASP A 153 -4.45 18.98 -17.76
CA ASP A 153 -3.66 18.42 -16.65
C ASP A 153 -4.04 19.07 -15.32
N GLU A 154 -4.18 20.40 -15.28
CA GLU A 154 -4.62 21.12 -14.08
C GLU A 154 -5.99 20.64 -13.59
N VAL A 155 -6.94 20.38 -14.50
CA VAL A 155 -8.26 19.85 -14.14
C VAL A 155 -8.16 18.43 -13.57
N ILE A 156 -7.29 17.59 -14.12
CA ILE A 156 -7.06 16.22 -13.62
C ILE A 156 -6.40 16.27 -12.23
N ASN A 157 -5.41 17.14 -12.03
CA ASN A 157 -4.73 17.33 -10.75
C ASN A 157 -5.71 17.79 -9.67
N GLN A 158 -6.54 18.80 -9.94
CA GLN A 158 -7.56 19.27 -9.01
C GLN A 158 -8.58 18.18 -8.63
N ARG A 159 -8.99 17.34 -9.60
CA ARG A 159 -9.89 16.21 -9.34
C ARG A 159 -9.22 15.14 -8.50
N THR A 160 -7.94 14.87 -8.77
CA THR A 160 -7.13 13.90 -8.02
C THR A 160 -6.95 14.34 -6.58
N ASP A 161 -6.55 15.59 -6.36
CA ASP A 161 -6.39 16.17 -5.03
C ASP A 161 -7.70 16.14 -4.24
N LYS A 162 -8.81 16.52 -4.88
CA LYS A 162 -10.14 16.47 -4.24
C LYS A 162 -10.55 15.04 -3.89
N LEU A 163 -10.32 14.08 -4.79
CA LEU A 163 -10.63 12.67 -4.57
C LEU A 163 -9.86 12.13 -3.36
N VAL A 164 -8.53 12.34 -3.33
CA VAL A 164 -7.65 11.88 -2.26
C VAL A 164 -7.99 12.56 -0.93
N THR A 165 -8.12 13.90 -0.93
CA THR A 165 -8.40 14.68 0.28
C THR A 165 -9.71 14.25 0.93
N ASN A 166 -10.80 14.19 0.15
CA ASN A 166 -12.11 13.79 0.68
C ASN A 166 -12.06 12.36 1.20
N PHE A 167 -11.42 11.45 0.47
CA PHE A 167 -11.31 10.07 0.92
C PHE A 167 -10.56 9.94 2.25
N VAL A 168 -9.45 10.67 2.43
CA VAL A 168 -8.71 10.66 3.70
C VAL A 168 -9.55 11.23 4.84
N VAL A 169 -10.18 12.39 4.63
CA VAL A 169 -11.03 13.08 5.63
C VAL A 169 -12.22 12.22 6.05
N ASP A 170 -12.92 11.61 5.09
CA ASP A 170 -14.09 10.76 5.34
C ASP A 170 -13.75 9.42 6.01
N ASN A 171 -12.46 9.12 6.20
CA ASN A 171 -11.96 7.86 6.73
C ASN A 171 -10.93 8.04 7.86
N PHE A 172 -10.90 9.20 8.55
CA PHE A 172 -10.00 9.43 9.68
C PHE A 172 -10.12 8.37 10.79
N ASP A 173 -11.33 7.87 11.02
CA ASP A 173 -11.60 6.94 12.12
C ASP A 173 -11.56 5.46 11.72
N ASN A 174 -11.09 5.11 10.52
CA ASN A 174 -10.87 3.73 10.11
C ASN A 174 -9.50 3.53 9.45
N VAL A 175 -9.20 2.30 9.03
CA VAL A 175 -7.87 1.95 8.51
C VAL A 175 -7.56 2.51 7.13
N LEU A 176 -8.58 2.94 6.37
CA LEU A 176 -8.43 3.43 5.00
C LEU A 176 -7.81 4.83 4.96
N GLY A 177 -8.17 5.71 5.90
CA GLY A 177 -7.64 7.08 5.95
C GLY A 177 -6.12 7.08 6.07
N PRO A 178 -5.55 6.49 7.15
CA PRO A 178 -4.10 6.40 7.31
C PRO A 178 -3.40 5.70 6.14
N TYR A 179 -4.01 4.66 5.58
CA TYR A 179 -3.46 3.91 4.45
C TYR A 179 -3.32 4.77 3.20
N VAL A 180 -4.39 5.45 2.77
CA VAL A 180 -4.36 6.32 1.59
C VAL A 180 -3.49 7.55 1.81
N PHE A 181 -3.51 8.13 3.01
CA PHE A 181 -2.65 9.26 3.35
C PHE A 181 -1.17 8.89 3.21
N ILE A 182 -0.73 7.79 3.83
CA ILE A 182 0.67 7.36 3.78
C ILE A 182 1.10 6.99 2.36
N ASN A 183 0.27 6.27 1.61
CA ASN A 183 0.58 5.96 0.22
C ASN A 183 0.71 7.22 -0.65
N THR A 184 -0.14 8.22 -0.42
CA THR A 184 -0.06 9.50 -1.11
C THR A 184 1.24 10.22 -0.78
N CYS A 185 1.60 10.30 0.50
CA CYS A 185 2.84 10.91 0.95
C CYS A 185 4.08 10.21 0.37
N MET A 186 4.11 8.88 0.38
CA MET A 186 5.22 8.08 -0.17
C MET A 186 5.30 8.16 -1.70
N SER A 187 4.19 8.42 -2.38
CA SER A 187 4.19 8.63 -3.83
C SER A 187 4.64 10.04 -4.22
N ARG A 188 4.45 11.03 -3.33
CA ARG A 188 4.83 12.44 -3.59
C ARG A 188 6.28 12.74 -3.27
N TYR A 189 6.87 12.05 -2.29
CA TYR A 189 8.19 12.38 -1.77
C TYR A 189 9.06 11.14 -1.55
N ASP A 190 10.33 11.24 -1.94
CA ASP A 190 11.34 10.20 -1.67
C ASP A 190 11.70 10.10 -0.19
N VAL A 191 11.52 11.21 0.56
CA VAL A 191 11.74 11.30 2.00
C VAL A 191 10.54 11.98 2.66
N PRO A 192 10.23 11.71 3.95
CA PRO A 192 9.13 12.40 4.62
C PRO A 192 9.29 13.92 4.59
N MET A 193 8.28 14.63 4.10
CA MET A 193 8.26 16.09 4.01
C MET A 193 6.89 16.62 4.43
N LEU A 194 6.85 17.87 4.90
CA LEU A 194 5.61 18.59 5.17
C LEU A 194 5.31 19.53 4.01
N ASP A 195 4.04 19.59 3.63
CA ASP A 195 3.50 20.56 2.67
C ASP A 195 2.15 21.11 3.17
N ALA A 196 1.57 22.04 2.41
CA ALA A 196 0.29 22.63 2.77
C ALA A 196 -0.85 21.61 2.84
N TRP A 197 -0.81 20.55 2.03
CA TRP A 197 -1.84 19.52 2.02
C TRP A 197 -1.77 18.63 3.27
N ILE A 198 -0.57 18.19 3.66
CA ILE A 198 -0.32 17.42 4.87
C ILE A 198 -0.75 18.21 6.10
N GLU A 199 -0.38 19.50 6.18
CA GLU A 199 -0.79 20.36 7.29
C GLU A 199 -2.31 20.56 7.34
N ASP A 200 -2.97 20.75 6.20
CA ASP A 200 -4.42 20.86 6.13
C ASP A 200 -5.12 19.58 6.62
N ILE A 201 -4.66 18.40 6.19
CA ILE A 201 -5.16 17.10 6.65
C ILE A 201 -4.95 16.95 8.16
N MET A 202 -3.74 17.21 8.66
CA MET A 202 -3.39 17.05 10.07
C MET A 202 -4.14 18.03 10.99
N SER A 203 -4.43 19.24 10.50
CA SER A 203 -5.23 20.22 11.25
C SER A 203 -6.67 19.73 11.52
N LYS A 204 -7.24 18.94 10.62
CA LYS A 204 -8.61 18.39 10.68
C LYS A 204 -8.67 16.96 11.24
N ALA A 205 -7.54 16.26 11.23
CA ALA A 205 -7.46 14.84 11.58
C ALA A 205 -7.90 14.57 13.03
N THR A 206 -8.59 13.45 13.22
CA THR A 206 -8.99 12.96 14.54
C THR A 206 -7.77 12.44 15.31
N GLU A 207 -7.88 12.33 16.63
CA GLU A 207 -6.82 11.75 17.46
C GLU A 207 -6.51 10.30 17.07
N LYS A 208 -7.52 9.53 16.62
CA LYS A 208 -7.30 8.16 16.13
C LYS A 208 -6.39 8.14 14.90
N PHE A 209 -6.62 9.04 13.95
CA PHE A 209 -5.79 9.18 12.76
C PHE A 209 -4.36 9.62 13.13
N LYS A 210 -4.22 10.68 13.94
CA LYS A 210 -2.92 11.21 14.37
C LYS A 210 -2.09 10.20 15.14
N ASN A 211 -2.74 9.35 15.95
CA ASN A 211 -2.08 8.31 16.73
C ASN A 211 -1.90 6.99 15.96
N ASN A 212 -2.29 6.91 14.68
CA ASN A 212 -1.92 5.78 13.84
C ASN A 212 -0.38 5.69 13.75
N PRO A 213 0.23 4.51 13.99
CA PRO A 213 1.69 4.39 14.04
C PRO A 213 2.43 4.88 12.80
N GLN A 214 1.88 4.67 11.60
CA GLN A 214 2.53 5.09 10.35
C GLN A 214 2.37 6.60 10.12
N VAL A 215 1.18 7.15 10.38
CA VAL A 215 0.91 8.60 10.29
C VAL A 215 1.82 9.37 11.25
N LYS A 216 1.88 8.92 12.50
CA LYS A 216 2.73 9.53 13.52
C LYS A 216 4.20 9.49 13.13
N ALA A 217 4.71 8.32 12.74
CA ALA A 217 6.11 8.16 12.34
C ALA A 217 6.47 9.02 11.12
N TYR A 218 5.58 9.10 10.12
CA TYR A 218 5.78 9.95 8.96
C TYR A 218 5.84 11.43 9.35
N TYR A 219 4.87 11.90 10.13
CA TYR A 219 4.78 13.31 10.52
C TYR A 219 5.98 13.75 11.39
N GLU A 220 6.39 12.91 12.35
CA GLU A 220 7.59 13.16 13.16
C GLU A 220 8.86 13.24 12.30
N ALA A 221 9.04 12.30 11.38
CA ALA A 221 10.18 12.30 10.46
C ALA A 221 10.17 13.52 9.53
N ALA A 222 9.00 13.92 9.03
CA ALA A 222 8.84 15.08 8.17
C ALA A 222 9.16 16.39 8.91
N GLN A 223 8.73 16.53 10.17
CA GLN A 223 9.08 17.68 11.01
C GLN A 223 10.59 17.74 11.28
N GLN A 224 11.21 16.59 11.56
CA GLN A 224 12.65 16.51 11.76
C GLN A 224 13.42 16.92 10.49
N ASN A 225 13.00 16.42 9.33
CA ASN A 225 13.61 16.76 8.05
C ASN A 225 13.49 18.26 7.75
N GLN A 226 12.35 18.88 8.06
CA GLN A 226 12.17 20.33 7.90
C GLN A 226 13.09 21.13 8.84
N ASN A 227 13.27 20.68 10.08
CA ASN A 227 14.21 21.32 11.02
C ASN A 227 15.66 21.23 10.54
N ILE A 228 16.04 20.10 9.94
CA ILE A 228 17.36 19.92 9.34
C ILE A 228 17.54 20.86 8.14
N MET A 229 16.57 20.92 7.23
CA MET A 229 16.63 21.81 6.06
C MET A 229 16.71 23.30 6.43
N ASN A 230 16.06 23.69 7.53
CA ASN A 230 16.08 25.06 8.04
C ASN A 230 17.30 25.36 8.93
N GLY A 231 18.22 24.42 9.11
CA GLY A 231 19.42 24.59 9.96
C GLY A 231 19.14 24.67 11.45
N MET A 232 17.94 24.29 11.90
CA MET A 232 17.55 24.25 13.32
C MET A 232 18.00 22.95 14.00
N GLN A 233 18.42 21.95 13.24
CA GLN A 233 18.93 20.68 13.73
C GLN A 233 20.03 20.15 12.80
N ASP A 234 21.10 19.58 13.36
CA ASP A 234 22.12 18.91 12.56
C ASP A 234 21.58 17.60 11.98
N ALA A 235 21.92 17.32 10.72
CA ALA A 235 21.66 16.01 10.14
C ALA A 235 22.33 14.92 11.00
N PRO A 236 21.68 13.76 11.23
CA PRO A 236 22.31 12.66 11.96
C PRO A 236 23.65 12.35 11.31
N ARG A 237 24.74 12.44 12.07
CA ARG A 237 26.06 11.97 11.62
C ARG A 237 25.93 10.48 11.37
N HIS A 238 25.82 10.11 10.10
CA HIS A 238 26.12 8.75 9.70
C HIS A 238 27.61 8.59 9.95
N GLU A 239 27.98 7.79 10.95
CA GLU A 239 29.35 7.26 10.97
C GLU A 239 29.57 6.60 9.61
N PRO A 240 30.64 6.94 8.87
CA PRO A 240 30.95 6.22 7.67
C PRO A 240 31.06 4.76 8.05
N SER A 241 30.14 3.94 7.53
CA SER A 241 30.26 2.49 7.62
C SER A 241 31.68 2.18 7.21
N ALA A 242 32.43 1.52 8.11
CA ALA A 242 33.83 1.19 7.88
C ALA A 242 33.93 0.63 6.46
N VAL A 243 34.61 1.37 5.59
CA VAL A 243 34.87 0.95 4.22
C VAL A 243 35.59 -0.38 4.38
N VAL A 244 34.89 -1.48 4.11
CA VAL A 244 35.52 -2.78 4.01
C VAL A 244 36.52 -2.61 2.89
N ALA A 245 37.80 -2.64 3.24
CA ALA A 245 38.88 -2.54 2.27
C ALA A 245 38.57 -3.55 1.15
N PRO A 246 38.69 -3.17 -0.13
CA PRO A 246 38.48 -4.11 -1.21
C PRO A 246 39.37 -5.34 -0.96
N PRO A 247 38.86 -6.57 -1.19
CA PRO A 247 39.66 -7.76 -1.01
C PRO A 247 40.93 -7.63 -1.86
N ALA A 248 42.08 -7.92 -1.26
CA ALA A 248 43.35 -7.85 -1.95
C ALA A 248 43.27 -8.67 -3.25
N ASP A 249 43.59 -8.03 -4.37
CA ASP A 249 43.60 -8.69 -5.68
C ASP A 249 44.43 -9.96 -5.60
N GLY A 250 43.80 -11.09 -5.94
CA GLY A 250 44.48 -12.36 -6.09
C GLY A 250 45.59 -12.26 -7.15
N PRO A 251 46.62 -13.13 -7.07
CA PRO A 251 47.74 -13.06 -7.98
C PRO A 251 47.27 -13.17 -9.43
N THR A 252 47.77 -12.26 -10.27
CA THR A 252 47.38 -12.19 -11.69
C THR A 252 47.89 -13.44 -12.44
N PRO A 253 47.24 -13.84 -13.56
CA PRO A 253 47.67 -14.98 -14.36
C PRO A 253 49.14 -14.92 -14.80
N ASN A 254 49.72 -13.73 -14.95
CA ASN A 254 51.15 -13.55 -15.24
C ASN A 254 52.08 -13.94 -14.08
N GLN A 255 51.62 -13.87 -12.83
CA GLN A 255 52.37 -14.33 -11.65
C GLN A 255 52.30 -15.85 -11.45
N LEU A 256 51.33 -16.53 -12.07
CA LEU A 256 51.22 -18.00 -12.08
C LEU A 256 52.02 -18.66 -13.22
N ALA A 257 52.53 -17.88 -14.18
CA ALA A 257 53.20 -18.39 -15.39
C ALA A 257 54.74 -18.36 -15.33
N SER A 258 55.35 -18.04 -14.19
CA SER A 258 56.82 -18.12 -14.05
C SER A 258 57.25 -19.57 -13.80
N PRO A 259 58.14 -20.15 -14.62
CA PRO A 259 58.69 -21.48 -14.35
C PRO A 259 59.55 -21.43 -13.07
N LYS A 260 59.46 -22.51 -12.27
CA LYS A 260 60.31 -22.73 -11.09
C LYS A 260 61.78 -22.85 -11.45
#